data_AF-F0W3V8-F1
#
_entry.id   AF-F0W3V8-F1
#
_cell.length_a   1.000
_cell.length_b   1.000
_cell.length_c   1.000
_cell.angle_alpha   90.00
_cell.angle_beta   90.00
_cell.angle_gamma   90.00
#
_symmetry.space_group_name_H-M   'P 1'
#
loop_
_entity.id
_entity.type
_entity.pdbx_description
1 polymer ?
#
loop_
_entity_poly.entity_id
_entity_poly.type
_entity_poly.pdbx_seq_one_letter_code
_entity_poly.pdbx_strand_id
1 'polypeptide(L)'
;MNFIWCKTDPCIFVRRQSKSFLLVTLYVDDLLIGSQCEEAIEELVNNLSNISSLKNLASEEHWNAAIRVLRYLKSTISKGICYGTNKGQFQLTSVCDAEWVSNKDNSKSTSGFMVMLDSSPVIFKSKIQQSVALSTAEAEYIALSVCAQEILWTRNLFSEIGVRDLDRTIVYGDNQSAIVSQ
;
A
#
# COMPACT_ATOMS: atom_id res chain seq x y z
N MET A 1 -4.54 15.72 18.21
CA MET A 1 -3.79 15.25 17.03
C MET A 1 -4.75 15.30 15.83
N ASN A 2 -4.55 16.20 14.86
CA ASN A 2 -5.51 16.44 13.77
C ASN A 2 -5.35 15.41 12.63
N PHE A 3 -5.76 14.16 12.88
CA PHE A 3 -5.82 13.11 11.86
C PHE A 3 -7.17 13.09 11.16
N ILE A 4 -7.16 12.74 9.88
CA ILE A 4 -8.35 12.49 9.05
C ILE A 4 -8.22 11.08 8.49
N TRP A 5 -9.31 10.32 8.46
CA TRP A 5 -9.29 8.99 7.81
C TRP A 5 -9.27 9.14 6.28
N CYS A 6 -8.55 8.23 5.62
CA CYS A 6 -8.55 8.12 4.18
C CYS A 6 -9.89 7.50 3.72
N LYS A 7 -10.46 8.02 2.63
CA LYS A 7 -11.68 7.47 2.02
C LYS A 7 -11.38 6.21 1.23
N THR A 8 -10.19 6.15 0.61
CA THR A 8 -9.72 4.99 -0.15
C THR A 8 -9.47 3.77 0.75
N ASP A 9 -9.00 3.99 1.99
CA ASP A 9 -8.81 2.93 2.99
C ASP A 9 -9.08 3.45 4.42
N PRO A 10 -10.16 2.99 5.09
CA PRO A 10 -10.52 3.43 6.43
C PRO A 10 -9.49 3.08 7.53
N CYS A 11 -8.58 2.13 7.28
CA CYS A 11 -7.52 1.77 8.21
C CYS A 11 -6.36 2.77 8.20
N ILE A 12 -6.39 3.75 7.29
CA ILE A 12 -5.34 4.73 7.08
C ILE A 12 -5.76 6.10 7.63
N PHE A 13 -4.98 6.61 8.57
CA PHE A 13 -5.12 7.94 9.16
C PHE A 13 -4.02 8.85 8.65
N VAL A 14 -4.40 10.04 8.16
CA VAL A 14 -3.49 11.02 7.59
C VAL A 14 -3.54 12.31 8.40
N ARG A 15 -2.39 12.79 8.87
CA ARG A 15 -2.20 14.15 9.36
C ARG A 15 -1.39 14.91 8.32
N ARG A 16 -1.99 15.94 7.71
CA ARG A 16 -1.30 16.83 6.77
C ARG A 16 -0.69 18.02 7.50
N GLN A 17 0.58 18.28 7.25
CA GLN A 17 1.29 19.53 7.56
C GLN A 17 1.62 20.23 6.21
N SER A 18 1.98 21.52 6.23
CA SER A 18 2.01 22.39 5.04
C SER A 18 2.65 21.79 3.77
N LYS A 19 3.69 20.96 3.91
CA LYS A 19 4.34 20.23 2.80
C LYS A 19 4.68 18.77 3.12
N SER A 20 4.26 18.26 4.27
CA SER A 20 4.56 16.90 4.72
C SER A 20 3.30 16.19 5.19
N PHE A 21 3.29 14.87 5.07
CA PHE A 21 2.23 14.06 5.63
C PHE A 21 2.79 13.09 6.67
N LEU A 22 1.93 12.74 7.62
CA LEU A 22 2.15 11.67 8.57
C LEU A 22 0.99 10.69 8.42
N LEU A 23 1.34 9.46 8.08
CA LEU A 23 0.47 8.32 7.90
C LEU A 23 0.53 7.45 9.15
N VAL A 24 -0.63 7.00 9.61
CA VAL A 24 -0.74 5.95 10.62
C VAL A 24 -1.71 4.92 10.06
N THR A 25 -1.25 3.69 9.85
CA THR A 25 -2.11 2.60 9.42
C THR A 25 -2.28 1.60 10.56
N LEU A 26 -3.52 1.30 10.91
CA LEU A 26 -3.86 0.32 11.93
C LEU A 26 -4.53 -0.87 11.26
N TYR A 27 -3.84 -2.00 11.22
CA TYR A 27 -4.35 -3.21 10.59
C TYR A 27 -4.16 -4.40 11.53
N VAL A 28 -5.26 -4.81 12.18
CA VAL A 28 -5.29 -5.93 13.13
C VAL A 28 -4.19 -5.83 14.19
N ASP A 29 -3.07 -6.53 14.00
CA ASP A 29 -1.96 -6.60 14.94
C ASP A 29 -0.79 -5.68 14.55
N ASP A 30 -0.86 -5.07 13.36
CA ASP A 30 0.20 -4.25 12.78
C ASP A 30 -0.13 -2.75 12.83
N LEU A 31 0.83 -1.97 13.31
CA LEU A 31 0.81 -0.51 13.28
C LEU A 31 1.97 -0.03 12.41
N LEU A 32 1.67 0.61 11.29
CA LEU A 32 2.67 1.28 10.48
C LEU A 32 2.55 2.79 10.65
N ILE A 33 3.69 3.44 10.79
CA ILE A 33 3.80 4.89 10.80
C ILE A 33 4.71 5.28 9.66
N GLY A 34 4.25 6.18 8.80
CA GLY A 34 5.02 6.66 7.65
C GLY A 34 5.00 8.17 7.59
N SER A 35 6.11 8.79 7.22
CA SER A 35 6.17 10.23 6.97
C SER A 35 7.27 10.54 5.97
N GLN A 36 7.23 11.75 5.41
CA GLN A 36 8.34 12.32 4.63
C GLN A 36 9.44 12.90 5.53
N CYS A 37 9.20 13.01 6.83
CA CYS A 37 10.03 13.72 7.80
C CYS A 37 10.16 12.85 9.06
N GLU A 38 11.38 12.43 9.41
CA GLU A 38 11.64 11.55 10.55
C GLU A 38 11.27 12.25 11.86
N GLU A 39 11.47 13.56 11.94
CA GLU A 39 11.10 14.39 13.09
C GLU A 39 9.59 14.34 13.37
N ALA A 40 8.76 14.23 12.33
CA ALA A 40 7.31 14.11 12.50
C ALA A 40 6.89 12.75 13.07
N ILE A 41 7.67 11.70 12.80
CA ILE A 41 7.48 10.37 13.40
C ILE A 41 7.91 10.40 14.87
N GLU A 42 9.07 11.01 15.17
CA GLU A 42 9.56 11.16 16.54
C GLU A 42 8.59 11.94 17.42
N GLU A 43 8.06 13.06 16.91
CA GLU A 43 7.03 13.85 17.58
C GLU A 43 5.80 13.00 17.91
N LEU A 44 5.32 12.20 16.95
CA LEU A 44 4.16 11.33 17.15
C LEU A 44 4.45 10.26 18.20
N VAL A 45 5.57 9.55 18.12
CA VAL A 45 5.93 8.48 19.05
C VAL A 45 6.09 9.04 20.47
N ASN A 46 6.73 10.21 20.62
CA ASN A 46 6.84 10.88 21.91
C ASN A 46 5.46 11.27 22.46
N ASN A 47 4.59 11.85 21.63
CA ASN A 47 3.23 12.19 22.05
C ASN A 47 2.41 10.95 22.45
N LEU A 48 2.52 9.84 21.72
CA LEU A 48 1.88 8.57 22.06
C LEU A 48 2.38 8.01 23.38
N SER A 49 3.69 8.11 23.65
CA SER A 49 4.27 7.69 24.93
C SER A 49 3.78 8.52 26.13
N ASN A 50 3.43 9.79 25.88
CA ASN A 50 2.91 10.71 26.89
C ASN A 50 1.42 10.48 27.21
N ILE A 51 0.67 9.76 26.37
CA ILE A 51 -0.74 9.40 26.58
C ILE A 51 -0.89 8.28 27.66
N SER A 52 0.14 8.09 28.47
CA SER A 52 0.22 7.09 29.53
C SER A 52 -0.90 7.15 30.59
N SER A 53 -1.73 8.19 30.58
CA SER A 53 -2.94 8.34 31.38
C SER A 53 -4.13 7.47 30.94
N LEU A 54 -4.08 6.79 29.78
CA LEU A 54 -5.15 5.86 29.35
C LEU A 54 -5.18 4.54 30.12
N LYS A 55 -4.30 4.35 31.11
CA LYS A 55 -4.23 3.16 31.98
C LYS A 55 -5.57 2.80 32.63
N ASN A 56 -6.47 3.77 32.81
CA ASN A 56 -7.78 3.57 33.41
C ASN A 56 -8.85 3.03 32.43
N LEU A 57 -8.55 2.90 31.14
CA LEU A 57 -9.52 2.51 30.10
C LEU A 57 -9.37 1.06 29.62
N ALA A 58 -8.27 0.38 29.99
CA ALA A 58 -7.88 -0.91 29.42
C ALA A 58 -7.50 -1.92 30.51
N SER A 59 -7.69 -3.22 30.24
CA SER A 59 -7.22 -4.29 31.13
C SER A 59 -5.69 -4.26 31.25
N GLU A 60 -5.16 -4.87 32.32
CA GLU A 60 -3.71 -4.95 32.54
C GLU A 60 -2.96 -5.62 31.37
N GLU A 61 -3.59 -6.61 30.74
CA GLU A 61 -3.08 -7.26 29.54
C GLU A 61 -2.97 -6.30 28.35
N HIS A 62 -4.03 -5.56 28.04
CA HIS A 62 -4.03 -4.55 26.97
C HIS A 62 -3.03 -3.42 27.24
N TRP A 63 -2.87 -3.04 28.52
CA TRP A 63 -1.91 -2.03 28.93
C TRP A 63 -0.46 -2.47 28.71
N ASN A 64 -0.14 -3.71 29.10
CA ASN A 64 1.18 -4.29 28.87
C ASN A 64 1.49 -4.45 27.37
N ALA A 65 0.48 -4.83 26.58
CA ALA A 65 0.60 -4.87 25.12
C ALA A 65 0.87 -3.48 24.53
N ALA A 66 0.13 -2.45 24.96
CA ALA A 66 0.33 -1.06 24.52
C ALA A 66 1.73 -0.54 24.86
N ILE A 67 2.23 -0.77 26.07
CA ILE A 67 3.60 -0.41 26.46
C ILE A 67 4.63 -1.10 25.56
N ARG A 68 4.42 -2.38 25.23
CA ARG A 68 5.32 -3.12 24.34
C ARG A 68 5.36 -2.50 22.95
N VAL A 69 4.22 -2.12 22.38
CA VAL A 69 4.13 -1.43 21.09
C VAL A 69 4.87 -0.08 21.14
N LEU A 70 4.62 0.74 22.16
CA LEU A 70 5.29 2.04 22.31
C LEU A 70 6.81 1.90 22.46
N ARG A 71 7.28 0.91 23.20
CA ARG A 71 8.72 0.61 23.35
C ARG A 71 9.33 0.14 22.03
N TYR A 72 8.60 -0.66 21.26
CA TYR A 72 9.02 -1.08 19.93
C TYR A 72 9.17 0.15 19.02
N LEU A 73 8.12 0.95 18.85
CA LEU A 73 8.13 2.17 18.04
C LEU A 73 9.29 3.10 18.38
N LYS A 74 9.54 3.32 19.68
CA LYS A 74 10.65 4.17 20.15
C LYS A 74 12.03 3.60 19.85
N SER A 75 12.18 2.27 19.86
CA SER A 75 13.48 1.60 19.61
C SER A 75 13.75 1.32 18.13
N THR A 76 12.72 1.37 17.27
CA THR A 76 12.83 1.08 15.84
C THR A 76 12.55 2.29 14.94
N ILE A 77 12.62 3.51 15.47
CA ILE A 77 12.27 4.72 14.71
C ILE A 77 13.12 4.92 13.44
N SER A 78 14.40 4.58 13.52
CA SER A 78 15.35 4.64 12.40
C SER A 78 15.33 3.40 11.50
N LYS A 79 14.41 2.46 11.74
CA LYS A 79 14.24 1.24 10.94
C LYS A 79 12.95 1.35 10.14
N GLY A 80 13.08 1.40 8.82
CA GLY A 80 11.93 1.45 7.93
C GLY A 80 12.32 1.25 6.49
N ILE A 81 11.31 1.16 5.63
CA ILE A 81 11.47 1.17 4.19
C ILE A 81 11.31 2.62 3.73
N CYS A 82 12.36 3.17 3.13
CA CYS A 82 12.33 4.51 2.54
C CYS A 82 12.05 4.40 1.05
N TYR A 83 10.96 5.03 0.61
CA TYR A 83 10.59 5.11 -0.81
C TYR A 83 10.89 6.50 -1.35
N GLY A 84 11.44 6.57 -2.56
CA GLY A 84 11.64 7.80 -3.30
C GLY A 84 12.97 7.89 -4.01
N THR A 85 13.03 8.77 -5.00
CA THR A 85 14.24 9.12 -5.76
C THR A 85 14.68 10.55 -5.48
N ASN A 86 15.95 10.85 -5.76
CA ASN A 86 16.51 12.21 -5.69
C ASN A 86 15.84 13.22 -6.66
N LYS A 87 14.87 12.78 -7.48
CA LYS A 87 14.24 13.56 -8.53
C LYS A 87 12.97 14.30 -8.08
N GLY A 88 12.47 14.02 -6.87
CA GLY A 88 11.33 14.73 -6.28
C GLY A 88 9.96 14.43 -6.93
N GLN A 89 9.90 13.50 -7.87
CA GLN A 89 8.68 13.01 -8.50
C GLN A 89 8.61 11.49 -8.36
N PHE A 90 7.45 11.00 -7.93
CA PHE A 90 7.17 9.57 -7.83
C PHE A 90 6.61 9.05 -9.15
N GLN A 91 7.28 8.04 -9.71
CA GLN A 91 6.78 7.31 -10.87
C GLN A 91 6.17 5.98 -10.44
N LEU A 92 4.93 5.76 -10.85
CA LEU A 92 4.29 4.45 -10.77
C LEU A 92 4.53 3.67 -12.06
N THR A 93 4.98 2.43 -11.95
CA THR A 93 5.01 1.46 -13.06
C THR A 93 4.41 0.16 -12.58
N SER A 94 3.88 -0.67 -13.49
CA SER A 94 3.42 -1.99 -13.13
C SER A 94 3.77 -3.04 -14.17
N VAL A 95 3.86 -4.28 -13.73
CA VAL A 95 3.95 -5.46 -14.57
C VAL A 95 2.72 -6.33 -14.31
N CYS A 96 2.16 -6.94 -15.34
CA CYS A 96 1.07 -7.90 -15.22
C CYS A 96 1.33 -9.13 -16.11
N ASP A 97 0.82 -10.28 -15.67
CA ASP A 97 1.00 -11.58 -16.31
C ASP A 97 -0.18 -12.49 -15.96
N ALA A 98 -0.48 -13.48 -16.81
CA ALA A 98 -1.48 -14.49 -16.55
C ALA A 98 -1.06 -15.90 -17.00
N GLU A 99 -1.10 -16.85 -16.06
CA GLU A 99 -0.90 -18.26 -16.37
C GLU A 99 -2.26 -18.92 -16.70
N TRP A 100 -2.49 -19.24 -17.98
CA TRP A 100 -3.74 -19.83 -18.46
C TRP A 100 -3.94 -21.27 -17.97
N VAL A 101 -5.14 -21.57 -17.44
CA VAL A 101 -5.52 -22.92 -16.93
C VAL A 101 -4.47 -23.47 -15.95
N SER A 102 -3.89 -22.58 -15.15
CA SER A 102 -2.94 -22.91 -14.09
C SER A 102 -3.57 -23.82 -13.02
N ASN A 103 -4.87 -23.64 -12.74
CA ASN A 103 -5.62 -24.47 -11.82
C ASN A 103 -6.38 -25.57 -12.57
N LYS A 104 -5.88 -26.81 -12.48
CA LYS A 104 -6.45 -27.99 -13.17
C LYS A 104 -7.80 -28.44 -12.61
N ASP A 105 -8.12 -28.10 -11.36
CA ASP A 105 -9.36 -28.57 -10.72
C ASP A 105 -10.60 -27.81 -11.23
N ASN A 106 -10.42 -26.53 -11.60
CA ASN A 106 -11.51 -25.67 -12.06
C ASN A 106 -11.24 -24.99 -13.42
N SER A 107 -10.13 -25.35 -14.07
CA SER A 107 -9.65 -24.80 -15.34
C SER A 107 -9.45 -23.27 -15.33
N LYS A 108 -9.30 -22.65 -14.17
CA LYS A 108 -9.12 -21.20 -14.05
C LYS A 108 -7.65 -20.82 -14.17
N SER A 109 -7.41 -19.67 -14.77
CA SER A 109 -6.09 -19.07 -14.89
C SER A 109 -5.68 -18.36 -13.59
N THR A 110 -4.40 -18.09 -13.41
CA THR A 110 -3.86 -17.29 -12.32
C THR A 110 -3.37 -15.96 -12.87
N SER A 111 -3.86 -14.84 -12.33
CA SER A 111 -3.36 -13.50 -12.65
C SER A 111 -2.31 -13.08 -11.63
N GLY A 112 -1.17 -12.62 -12.11
CA GLY A 112 -0.11 -11.98 -11.34
C GLY A 112 0.05 -10.52 -11.75
N PHE A 113 0.32 -9.65 -10.77
CA PHE A 113 0.77 -8.30 -11.07
C PHE A 113 1.61 -7.72 -9.94
N MET A 114 2.42 -6.73 -10.27
CA MET A 114 3.21 -5.97 -9.32
C MET A 114 3.18 -4.48 -9.69
N VAL A 115 2.91 -3.63 -8.71
CA VAL A 115 2.98 -2.16 -8.82
C VAL A 115 4.24 -1.69 -8.10
N MET A 116 4.99 -0.85 -8.79
CA MET A 116 6.27 -0.30 -8.36
C MET A 116 6.15 1.21 -8.18
N LEU A 117 6.76 1.72 -7.13
CA LEU A 117 7.01 3.14 -6.88
C LEU A 117 8.50 3.39 -7.00
N ASP A 118 8.94 4.18 -7.98
CA ASP A 118 10.36 4.50 -8.18
C ASP A 118 11.28 3.26 -8.15
N SER A 119 10.91 2.23 -8.92
CA SER A 119 11.59 0.93 -9.00
C SER A 119 11.54 0.08 -7.72
N SER A 120 10.73 0.44 -6.73
CA SER A 120 10.52 -0.35 -5.51
C SER A 120 9.11 -0.96 -5.49
N PRO A 121 8.95 -2.27 -5.24
CA PRO A 121 7.62 -2.88 -5.19
C PRO A 121 6.81 -2.35 -4.00
N VAL A 122 5.58 -1.95 -4.27
CA VAL A 122 4.62 -1.48 -3.26
C VAL A 122 3.37 -2.35 -3.19
N ILE A 123 2.99 -2.99 -4.29
CA ILE A 123 1.90 -3.96 -4.34
C ILE A 123 2.35 -5.15 -5.18
N PHE A 124 2.09 -6.36 -4.72
CA PHE A 124 2.23 -7.58 -5.50
C PHE A 124 1.07 -8.50 -5.14
N LYS A 125 0.39 -9.07 -6.14
CA LYS A 125 -0.67 -10.05 -5.92
C LYS A 125 -0.57 -11.15 -6.97
N SER A 126 -0.88 -12.38 -6.54
CA SER A 126 -1.14 -13.51 -7.42
C SER A 126 -2.48 -14.10 -7.00
N LYS A 127 -3.42 -14.22 -7.94
CA LYS A 127 -4.81 -14.60 -7.65
C LYS A 127 -5.39 -15.45 -8.76
N ILE A 128 -6.06 -16.53 -8.39
CA ILE A 128 -6.88 -17.34 -9.31
C ILE A 128 -8.03 -16.46 -9.82
N GLN A 129 -8.22 -16.43 -11.13
CA GLN A 129 -9.29 -15.67 -11.78
C GLN A 129 -10.66 -16.15 -11.31
N GLN A 130 -11.67 -15.27 -11.33
CA GLN A 130 -13.02 -15.67 -10.91
C GLN A 130 -13.73 -16.48 -11.99
N SER A 131 -13.54 -16.11 -13.26
CA SER A 131 -14.04 -16.82 -14.44
C SER A 131 -12.96 -17.71 -15.06
N VAL A 132 -13.41 -18.68 -15.87
CA VAL A 132 -12.53 -19.47 -16.74
C VAL A 132 -12.28 -18.66 -18.01
N ALA A 133 -11.02 -18.38 -18.32
CA ALA A 133 -10.64 -17.71 -19.57
C ALA A 133 -10.62 -18.72 -20.73
N LEU A 134 -11.19 -18.34 -21.87
CA LEU A 134 -11.29 -19.17 -23.07
C LEU A 134 -10.00 -19.16 -23.90
N SER A 135 -9.07 -18.26 -23.59
CA SER A 135 -7.76 -18.16 -24.24
C SER A 135 -6.71 -17.54 -23.32
N THR A 136 -5.44 -17.68 -23.69
CA THR A 136 -4.34 -16.96 -23.03
C THR A 136 -4.52 -15.45 -23.12
N ALA A 137 -4.97 -14.93 -24.27
CA ALA A 137 -5.23 -13.49 -24.44
C ALA A 137 -6.33 -12.96 -23.50
N GLU A 138 -7.41 -13.72 -23.30
CA GLU A 138 -8.45 -13.36 -22.34
C GLU A 138 -7.93 -13.41 -20.89
N ALA A 139 -7.11 -14.41 -20.55
CA ALA A 139 -6.51 -14.50 -19.22
C ALA A 139 -5.62 -13.28 -18.92
N GLU A 140 -4.80 -12.85 -19.89
CA GLU A 140 -3.98 -11.64 -19.79
C GLU A 140 -4.82 -10.37 -19.66
N TYR A 141 -5.88 -10.24 -20.45
CA TYR A 141 -6.79 -9.10 -20.37
C TYR A 141 -7.47 -8.99 -19.00
N ILE A 142 -7.85 -10.12 -18.40
CA ILE A 142 -8.37 -10.18 -17.03
C ILE A 142 -7.30 -9.73 -16.03
N ALA A 143 -6.05 -10.22 -16.15
CA ALA A 143 -4.95 -9.81 -15.27
C ALA A 143 -4.67 -8.30 -15.36
N LEU A 144 -4.63 -7.76 -16.57
CA LEU A 144 -4.43 -6.33 -16.84
C LEU A 144 -5.58 -5.49 -16.26
N SER A 145 -6.82 -5.96 -16.39
CA SER A 145 -8.01 -5.27 -15.84
C SER A 145 -7.96 -5.18 -14.31
N VAL A 146 -7.51 -6.25 -13.63
CA VAL A 146 -7.31 -6.25 -12.17
C VAL A 146 -6.14 -5.35 -11.78
N CYS A 147 -5.03 -5.43 -12.52
CA CYS A 147 -3.87 -4.55 -12.32
C CYS A 147 -4.25 -3.07 -12.43
N ALA A 148 -5.06 -2.70 -13.43
CA ALA A 148 -5.54 -1.33 -13.64
C ALA A 148 -6.38 -0.80 -12.47
N GLN A 149 -7.25 -1.64 -11.88
CA GLN A 149 -8.03 -1.27 -10.70
C GLN A 149 -7.14 -0.95 -9.50
N GLU A 150 -6.07 -1.73 -9.32
CA GLU A 150 -5.12 -1.57 -8.21
C GLU A 150 -4.22 -0.35 -8.39
N ILE A 151 -3.83 -0.06 -9.64
CA ILE A 151 -3.16 1.20 -9.99
C ILE A 151 -4.08 2.39 -9.66
N LEU A 152 -5.35 2.33 -10.04
CA LEU A 152 -6.30 3.42 -9.76
C LEU A 152 -6.49 3.62 -8.25
N TRP A 153 -6.66 2.53 -7.50
CA TRP A 153 -6.72 2.56 -6.04
C TRP A 153 -5.46 3.21 -5.45
N THR A 154 -4.27 2.81 -5.91
CA THR A 154 -2.99 3.38 -5.46
C THR A 154 -2.89 4.88 -5.73
N ARG A 155 -3.30 5.32 -6.92
CA ARG A 155 -3.30 6.75 -7.29
C ARG A 155 -4.27 7.56 -6.45
N ASN A 156 -5.45 7.01 -6.14
CA ASN A 156 -6.42 7.65 -5.26
C ASN A 156 -5.86 7.79 -3.84
N LEU A 157 -5.27 6.72 -3.30
CA LEU A 157 -4.61 6.76 -2.00
C LEU A 157 -3.51 7.84 -1.94
N PHE A 158 -2.63 7.88 -2.95
CA PHE A 158 -1.54 8.86 -3.03
C PHE A 158 -2.04 10.31 -3.13
N SER A 159 -3.09 10.54 -3.92
CA SER A 159 -3.77 11.85 -3.97
C SER A 159 -4.33 12.26 -2.60
N GLU A 160 -4.92 11.31 -1.85
CA GLU A 160 -5.47 11.54 -0.52
C GLU A 160 -4.41 11.76 0.57
N ILE A 161 -3.24 11.13 0.50
CA ILE A 161 -2.15 11.42 1.44
C ILE A 161 -1.42 12.73 1.10
N GLY A 162 -1.64 13.28 -0.10
CA GLY A 162 -1.09 14.57 -0.53
C GLY A 162 0.11 14.45 -1.47
N VAL A 163 0.42 13.26 -1.96
CA VAL A 163 1.35 13.06 -3.08
C VAL A 163 0.63 13.49 -4.36
N ARG A 164 0.96 14.69 -4.82
CA ARG A 164 0.45 15.27 -6.06
C ARG A 164 1.47 15.04 -7.18
N ASP A 165 1.01 15.08 -8.41
CA ASP A 165 1.86 14.99 -9.61
C ASP A 165 2.52 13.62 -9.84
N LEU A 166 1.76 12.54 -9.60
CA LEU A 166 2.14 11.22 -10.12
C LEU A 166 2.07 11.23 -11.64
N ASP A 167 3.20 10.94 -12.28
CA ASP A 167 3.27 10.75 -13.73
C ASP A 167 2.35 9.63 -14.22
N ARG A 168 2.16 9.56 -15.54
CA ARG A 168 1.43 8.47 -16.19
C ARG A 168 2.02 7.13 -15.76
N THR A 169 1.16 6.22 -15.31
CA THR A 169 1.56 4.85 -14.98
C THR A 169 1.77 4.04 -16.25
N ILE A 170 2.97 3.48 -16.42
CA ILE A 170 3.29 2.54 -17.49
C ILE A 170 2.99 1.12 -17.00
N VAL A 171 2.21 0.37 -17.76
CA VAL A 171 1.93 -1.04 -17.50
C VAL A 171 2.64 -1.88 -18.55
N TYR A 172 3.49 -2.80 -18.09
CA TYR A 172 4.19 -3.76 -18.94
C TYR A 172 3.44 -5.09 -18.90
N GLY A 173 3.16 -5.63 -20.09
CA GLY A 173 2.66 -7.00 -20.30
C GLY A 173 3.44 -7.64 -21.45
N ASP A 174 3.49 -8.95 -21.49
CA ASP A 174 4.26 -9.72 -22.48
C ASP A 174 3.42 -10.14 -23.71
N ASN A 175 2.08 -10.14 -23.61
CA ASN A 175 1.20 -10.59 -24.68
C ASN A 175 0.85 -9.47 -25.68
N GLN A 176 1.53 -9.48 -26.82
CA GLN A 176 1.28 -8.58 -27.97
C GLN A 176 -0.18 -8.61 -28.45
N SER A 177 -0.87 -9.74 -28.37
CA SER A 177 -2.27 -9.87 -28.81
C SER A 177 -3.21 -9.08 -27.92
N ALA A 178 -2.95 -9.05 -26.60
CA ALA A 178 -3.70 -8.28 -25.62
C ALA A 178 -3.40 -6.77 -25.71
N ILE A 179 -2.20 -6.40 -26.18
CA ILE A 179 -1.79 -5.00 -26.38
C ILE A 179 -2.43 -4.39 -27.64
N VAL A 180 -2.57 -5.17 -28.71
CA VAL A 180 -3.07 -4.68 -30.03
C VAL A 180 -4.61 -4.57 -30.08
N SER A 181 -5.32 -5.23 -29.16
CA SER A 181 -6.79 -5.24 -29.11
C SER A 181 -7.41 -4.19 -28.15
N GLN A 182 -6.58 -3.30 -27.57
CA GLN A 182 -7.00 -2.14 -26.76
C GLN A 182 -7.27 -0.88 -27.60
#